data_AF-A0A0H4HXL8-F1
#
_entry.id   AF-A0A0H4HXL8-F1
#
_cell.length_a   1.000
_cell.length_b   1.000
_cell.length_c   1.000
_cell.angle_alpha   90.00
_cell.angle_beta   90.00
_cell.angle_gamma   90.00
#
_symmetry.space_group_name_H-M   'P 1'
#
loop_
_entity.id
_entity.type
_entity.pdbx_description
1 polymer ?
#
loop_
_entity_poly.entity_id
_entity_poly.type
_entity_poly.pdbx_seq_one_letter_code
_entity_poly.pdbx_strand_id
1 'polypeptide(L)'
;MGISNWLARKGNVGGTARWAGKLYLSISQENPRAGPTVVIKDVVKIRYSAESSQSIKDALLSHIDSGESRGLAHLVTNILTIESGYRENTQEDRVKFMKIIQEELRQLGIPENII
;
A
#
# COMPACT_ATOMS: atom_id res chain seq x y z
N MET A 1 24.41 2.99 8.36
CA MET A 1 23.19 2.17 8.52
C MET A 1 23.58 0.70 8.51
N GLY A 2 23.05 -0.13 9.42
CA GLY A 2 23.43 -1.56 9.52
C GLY A 2 22.46 -2.51 8.81
N ILE A 3 22.93 -3.72 8.47
CA ILE A 3 22.19 -4.76 7.73
C ILE A 3 20.89 -5.17 8.47
N SER A 4 20.91 -5.21 9.80
CA SER A 4 19.75 -5.56 10.63
C SER A 4 18.57 -4.60 10.45
N ASN A 5 18.82 -3.29 10.44
CA ASN A 5 17.77 -2.29 10.25
C ASN A 5 17.18 -2.35 8.83
N TRP A 6 18.01 -2.68 7.84
CA TRP A 6 17.55 -2.85 6.47
C TRP A 6 16.62 -4.08 6.33
N LEU A 7 16.96 -5.20 6.96
CA LEU A 7 16.12 -6.40 6.98
C LEU A 7 14.79 -6.18 7.69
N ALA A 8 14.80 -5.52 8.85
CA ALA A 8 13.56 -5.19 9.58
C ALA A 8 12.63 -4.32 8.74
N ARG A 9 13.17 -3.30 8.06
CA ARG A 9 12.40 -2.43 7.15
C ARG A 9 11.89 -3.19 5.93
N LYS A 10 12.70 -4.06 5.32
CA LYS A 10 12.27 -4.94 4.22
C LYS A 10 11.09 -5.83 4.66
N GLY A 11 11.17 -6.40 5.87
CA GLY A 11 10.10 -7.20 6.45
C GLY A 11 8.79 -6.41 6.61
N ASN A 12 8.87 -5.20 7.15
CA ASN A 12 7.69 -4.36 7.36
C ASN A 12 7.09 -3.88 6.03
N VAL A 13 7.92 -3.34 5.12
CA VAL A 13 7.52 -2.85 3.79
C VAL A 13 6.87 -3.98 2.97
N GLY A 14 7.54 -5.14 2.89
CA GLY A 14 7.00 -6.30 2.17
C GLY A 14 5.75 -6.88 2.82
N GLY A 15 5.67 -6.85 4.16
CA GLY A 15 4.48 -7.25 4.90
C GLY A 15 3.26 -6.39 4.56
N THR A 16 3.40 -5.07 4.55
CA THR A 16 2.32 -4.13 4.18
C THR A 16 1.92 -4.32 2.71
N ALA A 17 2.89 -4.50 1.81
CA ALA A 17 2.61 -4.76 0.39
C ALA A 17 1.82 -6.06 0.19
N ARG A 18 2.26 -7.17 0.82
CA ARG A 18 1.56 -8.45 0.74
C ARG A 18 0.16 -8.40 1.31
N TRP A 19 -0.01 -7.72 2.43
CA TRP A 19 -1.33 -7.54 3.04
C TRP A 19 -2.27 -6.77 2.10
N ALA A 20 -1.84 -5.65 1.55
CA ALA A 20 -2.64 -4.83 0.63
C ALA A 20 -2.99 -5.60 -0.65
N GLY A 21 -2.02 -6.31 -1.24
CA GLY A 21 -2.22 -7.16 -2.42
C GLY A 21 -3.25 -8.26 -2.21
N LYS A 22 -3.14 -9.02 -1.11
CA LYS A 22 -4.10 -10.09 -0.80
C LYS A 22 -5.52 -9.55 -0.61
N LEU A 23 -5.67 -8.44 0.10
CA LEU A 23 -6.98 -7.84 0.33
C LEU A 23 -7.57 -7.29 -0.97
N TYR A 24 -6.77 -6.63 -1.81
CA TYR A 24 -7.20 -6.19 -3.14
C TYR A 24 -7.73 -7.35 -3.98
N LEU A 25 -7.00 -8.47 -4.03
CA LEU A 25 -7.43 -9.65 -4.80
C LEU A 25 -8.74 -10.24 -4.27
N SER A 26 -8.87 -10.37 -2.94
CA SER A 26 -10.11 -10.87 -2.32
C SER A 26 -11.32 -10.03 -2.74
N ILE A 27 -11.22 -8.70 -2.59
CA ILE A 27 -12.32 -7.79 -2.93
C ILE A 27 -12.61 -7.80 -4.44
N SER A 28 -11.56 -7.86 -5.27
CA SER A 28 -11.69 -7.90 -6.73
C SER A 28 -12.38 -9.18 -7.21
N GLN A 29 -12.10 -10.31 -6.56
CA GLN A 29 -12.74 -11.59 -6.86
C GLN A 29 -14.21 -11.60 -6.44
N GLU A 30 -14.53 -11.00 -5.29
CA GLU A 30 -15.91 -10.85 -4.82
C GLU A 30 -16.72 -9.84 -5.67
N ASN A 31 -16.04 -8.82 -6.22
CA ASN A 31 -16.66 -7.73 -6.97
C ASN A 31 -15.98 -7.53 -8.34
N PRO A 32 -16.11 -8.48 -9.29
CA PRO A 32 -15.37 -8.46 -10.56
C PRO A 32 -15.74 -7.30 -11.49
N ARG A 33 -16.85 -6.61 -11.23
CA ARG A 33 -17.29 -5.42 -11.99
C ARG A 33 -16.82 -4.10 -11.37
N ALA A 34 -16.25 -4.14 -10.16
CA ALA A 34 -15.78 -2.93 -9.51
C ALA A 34 -14.51 -2.41 -10.20
N GLY A 35 -14.46 -1.10 -10.42
CA GLY A 35 -13.26 -0.45 -10.94
C GLY A 35 -12.12 -0.51 -9.92
N PRO A 36 -10.84 -0.50 -10.34
CA PRO A 36 -9.70 -0.63 -9.45
C PRO A 36 -9.67 0.41 -8.32
N THR A 37 -10.03 1.66 -8.60
CA THR A 37 -10.11 2.71 -7.59
C THR A 37 -11.13 2.39 -6.49
N VAL A 38 -12.27 1.79 -6.85
CA VAL A 38 -13.28 1.37 -5.87
C VAL A 38 -12.71 0.30 -4.96
N VAL A 39 -12.08 -0.71 -5.54
CA VAL A 39 -11.43 -1.80 -4.79
C VAL A 39 -10.34 -1.24 -3.85
N ILE A 40 -9.50 -0.33 -4.32
CA ILE A 40 -8.45 0.31 -3.51
C ILE A 40 -9.06 1.10 -2.33
N LYS A 41 -10.17 1.82 -2.54
CA LYS A 41 -10.88 2.48 -1.43
C LYS A 41 -11.40 1.48 -0.41
N ASP A 42 -11.91 0.35 -0.86
CA ASP A 42 -12.44 -0.67 0.04
C ASP A 42 -11.33 -1.38 0.82
N VAL A 43 -10.14 -1.57 0.23
CA VAL A 43 -8.92 -1.99 0.96
C VAL A 43 -8.65 -1.04 2.14
N VAL A 44 -8.71 0.27 1.92
CA VAL A 44 -8.50 1.29 2.98
C VAL A 44 -9.60 1.23 4.04
N LYS A 45 -10.86 1.19 3.63
CA LYS A 45 -12.00 1.14 4.56
C LYS A 45 -11.98 -0.11 5.45
N ILE A 46 -11.62 -1.26 4.89
CA ILE A 46 -11.55 -2.52 5.63
C ILE A 46 -10.39 -2.47 6.64
N ARG A 47 -9.22 -1.97 6.24
CA ARG A 47 -8.04 -1.88 7.11
C ARG A 47 -8.25 -0.97 8.30
N TYR A 48 -8.86 0.18 8.07
CA TYR A 48 -9.04 1.25 9.06
C TYR A 48 -10.52 1.41 9.44
N SER A 49 -11.21 0.27 9.60
CA SER A 49 -12.63 0.23 9.98
C SER A 49 -12.87 0.67 11.44
N ALA A 50 -11.84 0.61 12.29
CA ALA A 50 -11.90 1.06 13.67
C ALA A 50 -11.94 2.60 13.78
N GLU A 51 -12.77 3.09 14.70
CA GLU A 51 -12.94 4.53 14.97
C GLU A 51 -11.61 5.23 15.32
N SER A 52 -10.72 4.54 16.04
CA SER A 52 -9.39 5.04 16.40
C SER A 52 -8.49 5.32 15.20
N SER A 53 -8.83 4.82 14.02
CA SER A 53 -8.06 4.98 12.78
C SER A 53 -8.78 5.86 11.74
N GLN A 54 -9.85 6.55 12.14
CA GLN A 54 -10.66 7.39 11.26
C GLN A 54 -9.84 8.47 10.54
N SER A 55 -8.93 9.14 11.26
CA SER A 55 -8.06 10.17 10.67
C SER A 55 -7.13 9.64 9.58
N ILE A 56 -6.56 8.44 9.78
CA ILE A 56 -5.71 7.77 8.80
C ILE A 56 -6.53 7.35 7.59
N LYS A 57 -7.73 6.79 7.82
CA LYS A 57 -8.67 6.42 6.77
C LYS A 57 -9.00 7.62 5.89
N ASP A 58 -9.39 8.73 6.50
CA ASP A 58 -9.84 9.92 5.77
C ASP A 58 -8.69 10.56 4.97
N ALA A 59 -7.48 10.60 5.53
CA ALA A 59 -6.29 11.05 4.81
C ALA A 59 -6.01 10.19 3.57
N LEU A 60 -6.03 8.85 3.72
CA LEU A 60 -5.78 7.93 2.61
C LEU A 60 -6.87 8.01 1.53
N LEU A 61 -8.14 8.11 1.92
CA LEU A 61 -9.24 8.28 0.98
C LEU A 61 -9.14 9.61 0.22
N SER A 62 -8.76 10.69 0.90
CA SER A 62 -8.53 11.99 0.26
C SER A 62 -7.43 11.93 -0.80
N HIS A 63 -6.31 11.24 -0.53
CA HIS A 63 -5.25 11.01 -1.53
C HIS A 63 -5.69 10.16 -2.73
N ILE A 64 -6.65 9.25 -2.53
CA ILE A 64 -7.22 8.48 -3.64
C ILE A 64 -8.15 9.37 -4.48
N ASP A 65 -8.98 10.18 -3.82
CA ASP A 65 -9.96 11.05 -4.48
C ASP A 65 -9.32 12.22 -5.24
N SER A 66 -8.18 12.72 -4.78
CA SER A 66 -7.40 13.75 -5.49
C SER A 66 -6.73 13.24 -6.78
N GLY A 67 -6.82 11.93 -7.07
CA GLY A 67 -6.14 11.31 -8.20
C GLY A 67 -4.64 11.14 -7.99
N GLU A 68 -4.13 11.39 -6.77
CA GLU A 68 -2.74 11.18 -6.44
C GLU A 68 -2.41 9.69 -6.34
N SER A 69 -3.35 8.83 -5.95
CA SER A 69 -3.15 7.37 -5.91
C SER A 69 -3.17 6.75 -7.31
N ARG A 70 -1.98 6.40 -7.84
CA ARG A 70 -1.80 5.81 -9.18
C ARG A 70 -1.89 4.28 -9.22
N GLY A 71 -2.29 3.65 -8.12
CA GLY A 71 -2.27 2.20 -7.99
C GLY A 71 -2.07 1.75 -6.55
N LEU A 72 -1.98 0.44 -6.39
CA LEU A 72 -1.82 -0.23 -5.12
C LEU A 72 -0.42 -0.04 -4.55
N ALA A 73 0.65 0.07 -5.36
CA ALA A 73 1.97 0.39 -4.81
C ALA A 73 1.99 1.81 -4.22
N HIS A 74 1.32 2.76 -4.87
CA HIS A 74 1.23 4.11 -4.34
C HIS A 74 0.42 4.17 -3.03
N LEU A 75 -0.68 3.40 -2.94
CA LEU A 75 -1.41 3.23 -1.68
C LEU A 75 -0.49 2.70 -0.57
N VAL A 76 0.27 1.63 -0.84
CA VAL A 76 1.20 1.05 0.16
C VAL A 76 2.24 2.07 0.60
N THR A 77 2.78 2.88 -0.31
CA THR A 77 3.72 3.96 0.09
C THR A 77 3.06 5.07 0.90
N ASN A 78 1.79 5.40 0.65
CA ASN A 78 1.06 6.38 1.44
C ASN A 78 0.79 5.84 2.86
N ILE A 79 0.41 4.58 2.99
CA ILE A 79 0.28 3.88 4.28
C ILE A 79 1.61 3.94 5.04
N LEU A 80 2.71 3.52 4.41
CA LEU A 80 4.04 3.53 5.05
C LEU A 80 4.51 4.95 5.41
N THR A 81 4.11 5.96 4.62
CA THR A 81 4.39 7.37 4.92
C THR A 81 3.71 7.79 6.21
N ILE A 82 2.43 7.47 6.37
CA ILE A 82 1.65 7.84 7.55
C ILE A 82 2.07 7.03 8.78
N GLU A 83 2.27 5.72 8.65
CA GLU A 83 2.50 4.82 9.78
C GLU A 83 3.96 4.77 10.26
N SER A 84 4.92 4.99 9.36
CA SER A 84 6.33 4.70 9.64
C SER A 84 7.32 5.77 9.14
N GLY A 85 6.80 6.93 8.71
CA GLY A 85 7.65 8.02 8.26
C GLY A 85 8.43 7.68 6.98
N TYR A 86 7.86 6.91 6.05
CA TYR A 86 8.53 6.48 4.81
C TYR A 86 9.29 7.61 4.08
N ARG A 87 8.71 8.82 4.04
CA ARG A 87 9.29 10.00 3.38
C ARG A 87 10.53 10.57 4.08
N GLU A 88 10.77 10.22 5.34
CA GLU A 88 11.95 10.62 6.11
C GLU A 88 13.21 9.82 5.72
N ASN A 89 13.04 8.74 4.95
CA ASN A 89 14.15 7.94 4.47
C ASN A 89 14.90 8.60 3.31
N THR A 90 16.16 8.18 3.14
CA THR A 90 16.99 8.59 2.00
C THR A 90 16.30 8.27 0.67
N GLN A 91 16.64 9.00 -0.39
CA GLN A 91 16.10 8.69 -1.73
C GLN A 91 16.46 7.27 -2.16
N GLU A 92 17.67 6.80 -1.85
CA GLU A 92 18.11 5.44 -2.16
C GLU A 92 17.26 4.37 -1.47
N ASP A 93 16.98 4.56 -0.17
CA ASP A 93 16.14 3.63 0.60
C ASP A 93 14.70 3.61 0.07
N ARG A 94 14.14 4.77 -0.28
CA ARG A 94 12.81 4.85 -0.89
C ARG A 94 12.74 4.11 -2.23
N VAL A 95 13.79 4.19 -3.06
CA VAL A 95 13.87 3.40 -4.31
C VAL A 95 13.92 1.91 -4.00
N LYS A 96 14.70 1.48 -3.00
CA LYS A 96 14.77 0.07 -2.59
C LYS A 96 13.42 -0.44 -2.06
N PHE A 97 12.75 0.34 -1.23
CA PHE A 97 11.44 -0.03 -0.69
C PHE A 97 10.37 -0.08 -1.78
N MET A 98 10.36 0.88 -2.72
CA MET A 98 9.45 0.82 -3.86
C MET A 98 9.65 -0.46 -4.68
N LYS A 99 10.89 -0.86 -4.93
CA LYS A 99 11.19 -2.14 -5.61
C LYS A 99 10.62 -3.34 -4.85
N ILE A 100 10.78 -3.37 -3.53
CA ILE A 100 10.22 -4.44 -2.67
C ILE A 100 8.68 -4.46 -2.78
N ILE A 101 8.02 -3.30 -2.72
CA ILE A 101 6.56 -3.21 -2.84
C ILE A 101 6.11 -3.77 -4.19
N GLN A 102 6.71 -3.31 -5.29
CA GLN A 102 6.37 -3.79 -6.64
C GLN A 102 6.61 -5.28 -6.80
N GLU A 103 7.73 -5.81 -6.28
CA GLU A 103 8.05 -7.24 -6.33
C GLU A 103 6.99 -8.08 -5.61
N GLU A 104 6.61 -7.69 -4.40
CA GLU A 104 5.60 -8.40 -3.60
C GLU A 104 4.21 -8.36 -4.28
N LEU A 105 3.82 -7.22 -4.86
CA LEU A 105 2.56 -7.12 -5.59
C LEU A 105 2.56 -7.95 -6.89
N ARG A 106 3.68 -7.97 -7.62
CA ARG A 106 3.84 -8.82 -8.81
C ARG A 106 3.77 -10.31 -8.48
N GLN A 107 4.44 -10.73 -7.40
CA GLN A 107 4.41 -12.12 -6.95
C GLN A 107 3.00 -12.59 -6.58
N LEU A 108 2.14 -11.67 -6.13
CA LEU A 108 0.74 -11.95 -5.88
C LEU A 108 -0.14 -11.95 -7.14
N GLY A 109 0.39 -11.58 -8.31
CA GLY A 109 -0.36 -11.51 -9.56
C GLY A 109 -1.23 -10.27 -9.70
N ILE A 110 -0.89 -9.16 -9.02
CA ILE A 110 -1.56 -7.88 -9.24
C ILE A 110 -1.22 -7.36 -10.66
N PRO A 111 -2.20 -6.92 -11.46
CA PRO A 111 -1.94 -6.42 -12.81
C PRO A 111 -1.03 -5.18 -12.81
N GLU A 112 -0.10 -5.07 -13.76
CA GLU A 112 0.88 -3.95 -13.82
C GLU A 112 0.23 -2.56 -13.90
N ASN A 113 -0.95 -2.43 -14.50
CA ASN A 113 -1.68 -1.15 -14.53
C ASN A 113 -2.27 -0.74 -13.16
N ILE A 114 -2.23 -1.64 -12.18
CA ILE A 114 -2.67 -1.43 -10.80
C ILE A 114 -1.47 -1.29 -9.87
N ILE A 115 -0.26 -1.71 -10.28
CA ILE A 115 0.96 -1.58 -9.45
C ILE A 115 1.40 -0.12 -9.41
#